data_AF-F0ZQR7-F1
#
_entry.id   AF-F0ZQR7-F1
#
_cell.length_a   1.000
_cell.length_b   1.000
_cell.length_c   1.000
_cell.angle_alpha   90.00
_cell.angle_beta   90.00
_cell.angle_gamma   90.00
#
_symmetry.space_group_name_H-M   'P 1'
#
loop_
_entity.id
_entity.type
_entity.pdbx_description
1 polymer ?
#
loop_
_entity_poly.entity_id
_entity_poly.type
_entity_poly.pdbx_seq_one_letter_code
_entity_poly.pdbx_strand_id
1 'polypeptide(L)'
;TLLQLAIAAQNTPYIRYLLLKGANINMPDCEEITPLHKAVSIGSLDIVQLLVSCGANINAADEEGDTPCHYAIRDKQQSILSYLLSKGADVNCINEDGESLLHFSTAFGDFETSKILLNYGACVSLPDNEGVTPI
;
A
#
# COMPACT_ATOMS: atom_id res chain seq x y z
N THR A 1 13.08 -11.21 2.71
CA THR A 1 13.52 -11.70 4.05
C THR A 1 12.79 -12.98 4.46
N LEU A 2 13.19 -13.66 5.57
CA LEU A 2 12.41 -14.79 6.13
C LEU A 2 10.96 -14.42 6.45
N LEU A 3 10.73 -13.19 6.93
CA LEU A 3 9.40 -12.65 7.17
C LEU A 3 8.58 -12.55 5.88
N GLN A 4 9.16 -12.00 4.80
CA GLN A 4 8.48 -11.92 3.51
C GLN A 4 8.19 -13.30 2.89
N LEU A 5 9.07 -14.30 3.07
CA LEU A 5 8.79 -15.68 2.64
C LEU A 5 7.61 -16.28 3.40
N ALA A 6 7.51 -16.04 4.72
CA ALA A 6 6.37 -16.46 5.52
C ALA A 6 5.05 -15.79 5.09
N ILE A 7 5.12 -14.51 4.70
CA ILE A 7 4.00 -13.75 4.13
C ILE A 7 3.58 -14.33 2.77
N ALA A 8 4.53 -14.59 1.87
CA ALA A 8 4.26 -15.22 0.58
C ALA A 8 3.61 -16.61 0.73
N ALA A 9 3.98 -17.35 1.76
CA ALA A 9 3.37 -18.64 2.11
C ALA A 9 2.03 -18.50 2.88
N GLN A 10 1.58 -17.28 3.19
CA GLN A 10 0.40 -16.96 4.01
C GLN A 10 0.38 -17.70 5.36
N ASN A 11 1.55 -17.96 5.94
CA ASN A 11 1.69 -18.71 7.19
C ASN A 11 1.61 -17.77 8.39
N THR A 12 0.40 -17.32 8.74
CA THR A 12 0.15 -16.38 9.84
C THR A 12 0.77 -16.78 11.18
N PRO A 13 0.72 -18.05 11.64
CA PRO A 13 1.42 -18.47 12.85
C PRO A 13 2.94 -18.22 12.78
N TYR A 14 3.56 -18.49 11.63
CA TYR A 14 4.99 -18.29 11.46
C TYR A 14 5.37 -16.82 11.31
N ILE A 15 4.54 -16.00 10.66
CA ILE A 15 4.69 -14.54 10.62
C ILE A 15 4.70 -13.99 12.06
N ARG A 16 3.72 -14.37 12.87
CA ARG A 16 3.64 -13.97 14.29
C ARG A 16 4.88 -14.41 15.09
N TYR A 17 5.33 -15.64 14.87
CA TYR A 17 6.55 -16.15 15.50
C TYR A 17 7.79 -15.33 15.14
N LEU A 18 7.98 -15.01 13.85
CA LEU A 18 9.12 -14.22 13.39
C LEU A 18 9.11 -12.80 13.97
N LEU A 19 7.95 -12.14 13.98
CA LEU A 19 7.78 -10.82 14.60
C LEU A 19 8.09 -10.85 16.10
N LEU A 20 7.62 -11.89 16.82
CA LEU A 20 7.94 -12.08 18.24
C LEU A 20 9.45 -12.29 18.48
N LYS A 21 10.16 -12.89 17.52
CA LYS A 21 11.62 -13.06 17.57
C LYS A 21 12.42 -11.83 17.12
N GLY A 22 11.75 -10.70 16.90
CA GLY A 22 12.40 -9.44 16.54
C GLY A 22 12.77 -9.32 15.07
N ALA A 23 12.10 -10.06 14.18
CA ALA A 23 12.23 -9.82 12.75
C ALA A 23 11.85 -8.36 12.44
N ASN A 24 12.70 -7.66 11.68
CA ASN A 24 12.41 -6.29 11.28
C ASN A 24 11.21 -6.26 10.31
N ILE A 25 10.10 -5.70 10.79
CA ILE A 25 8.83 -5.61 10.08
C ILE A 25 8.88 -4.70 8.84
N ASN A 26 9.86 -3.81 8.78
CA ASN A 26 10.04 -2.85 7.70
C ASN A 26 11.24 -3.19 6.81
N MET A 27 11.83 -4.39 6.92
CA MET A 27 13.00 -4.75 6.13
C MET A 27 12.61 -4.96 4.65
N PRO A 28 13.02 -4.07 3.73
CA PRO A 28 12.75 -4.23 2.30
C PRO A 28 13.56 -5.38 1.69
N ASP A 29 13.19 -5.78 0.47
CA ASP A 29 14.08 -6.52 -0.43
C ASP A 29 14.93 -5.56 -1.28
N CYS A 30 15.45 -6.02 -2.42
CA CYS A 30 16.31 -5.20 -3.28
C CYS A 30 15.55 -4.16 -4.12
N GLU A 31 14.22 -4.25 -4.21
CA GLU A 31 13.36 -3.33 -4.95
C GLU A 31 12.65 -2.37 -3.97
N GLU A 32 13.17 -2.22 -2.74
CA GLU A 32 12.55 -1.50 -1.63
C GLU A 32 11.15 -2.03 -1.23
N ILE A 33 10.79 -3.24 -1.67
CA ILE A 33 9.49 -3.87 -1.37
C ILE A 33 9.49 -4.37 0.08
N THR A 34 8.76 -3.65 0.93
CA THR A 34 8.53 -4.04 2.33
C THR A 34 7.57 -5.22 2.52
N PRO A 35 7.57 -5.86 3.71
CA PRO A 35 6.57 -6.88 4.06
C PRO A 35 5.12 -6.43 3.89
N LEU A 36 4.82 -5.13 4.07
CA LEU A 36 3.48 -4.61 3.91
C LEU A 36 3.06 -4.56 2.43
N HIS A 37 3.93 -4.13 1.52
CA HIS A 37 3.70 -4.22 0.07
C HIS A 37 3.36 -5.66 -0.33
N LYS A 38 4.15 -6.64 0.16
CA LYS A 38 3.90 -8.05 -0.16
C LYS A 38 2.56 -8.55 0.36
N ALA A 39 2.16 -8.16 1.57
CA ALA A 39 0.87 -8.54 2.13
C ALA A 39 -0.31 -7.98 1.34
N VAL A 40 -0.20 -6.72 0.87
CA VAL A 40 -1.18 -6.10 -0.03
C VAL A 40 -1.21 -6.80 -1.38
N SER A 41 -0.06 -7.04 -2.03
CA SER A 41 -0.01 -7.76 -3.32
C SER A 41 -0.66 -9.15 -3.27
N ILE A 42 -0.62 -9.82 -2.12
CA ILE A 42 -1.31 -11.11 -1.91
C ILE A 42 -2.83 -10.94 -1.70
N GLY A 43 -3.28 -9.75 -1.31
CA GLY A 43 -4.69 -9.46 -1.01
C GLY A 43 -5.15 -9.98 0.35
N SER A 44 -4.22 -10.30 1.26
CA SER A 44 -4.56 -10.84 2.57
C SER A 44 -4.79 -9.73 3.59
N LEU A 45 -6.05 -9.30 3.75
CA LEU A 45 -6.43 -8.27 4.73
C LEU A 45 -6.00 -8.65 6.15
N ASP A 46 -6.07 -9.93 6.53
CA ASP A 46 -5.65 -10.40 7.86
C ASP A 46 -4.15 -10.18 8.11
N ILE A 47 -3.31 -10.43 7.10
CA ILE A 47 -1.86 -10.20 7.20
C ILE A 47 -1.56 -8.70 7.18
N VAL A 48 -2.24 -7.93 6.32
CA VAL A 48 -2.13 -6.45 6.31
C VAL A 48 -2.46 -5.88 7.69
N GLN A 49 -3.58 -6.30 8.29
CA GLN A 49 -4.00 -5.88 9.62
C GLN A 49 -2.98 -6.25 10.70
N LEU A 50 -2.45 -7.47 10.64
CA LEU A 50 -1.40 -7.92 11.54
C LEU A 50 -0.16 -7.02 11.44
N LEU A 51 0.36 -6.79 10.23
CA LEU A 51 1.58 -6.02 10.02
C LEU A 51 1.41 -4.56 10.46
N VAL A 52 0.29 -3.92 10.08
CA VAL A 52 -0.02 -2.55 10.52
C VAL A 52 -0.16 -2.47 12.04
N SER A 53 -0.80 -3.46 12.69
CA SER A 53 -0.90 -3.50 14.16
C SER A 53 0.44 -3.67 14.86
N CYS A 54 1.45 -4.23 14.17
CA CYS A 54 2.81 -4.41 14.67
C CYS A 54 3.75 -3.25 14.28
N GLY A 55 3.23 -2.17 13.71
CA GLY A 55 4.02 -0.96 13.40
C GLY A 55 4.74 -1.01 12.05
N ALA A 56 4.21 -1.75 11.08
CA ALA A 56 4.67 -1.63 9.69
C ALA A 56 4.51 -0.18 9.21
N ASN A 57 5.50 0.35 8.48
CA ASN A 57 5.42 1.67 7.87
C ASN A 57 4.35 1.65 6.76
N ILE A 58 3.24 2.31 7.02
CA ILE A 58 2.08 2.32 6.13
C ILE A 58 2.31 3.11 4.83
N ASN A 59 3.27 4.04 4.86
CA ASN A 59 3.66 4.90 3.74
C ASN A 59 5.08 4.56 3.25
N ALA A 60 5.53 3.30 3.44
CA ALA A 60 6.77 2.88 2.80
C ALA A 60 6.61 3.04 1.28
N ALA A 61 7.67 3.50 0.61
CA ALA A 61 7.73 3.58 -0.84
C ALA A 61 8.74 2.53 -1.33
N ASP A 62 8.43 1.86 -2.43
CA ASP A 62 9.37 1.00 -3.15
C ASP A 62 10.25 1.82 -4.11
N GLU A 63 11.05 1.16 -4.97
CA GLU A 63 11.94 1.83 -5.93
C GLU A 63 11.20 2.70 -6.96
N GLU A 64 9.91 2.45 -7.22
CA GLU A 64 9.08 3.24 -8.13
C GLU A 64 8.35 4.38 -7.40
N GLY A 65 8.56 4.51 -6.07
CA GLY A 65 7.80 5.43 -5.24
C GLY A 65 6.41 4.91 -4.87
N ASP A 66 6.04 3.70 -5.31
CA ASP A 66 4.74 3.12 -5.03
C ASP A 66 4.64 2.73 -3.56
N THR A 67 3.51 3.10 -2.96
CA THR A 67 3.16 2.77 -1.57
C THR A 67 2.22 1.57 -1.49
N PRO A 68 1.96 0.98 -0.30
CA PRO A 68 0.96 -0.09 -0.17
C PRO A 68 -0.43 0.31 -0.68
N CYS A 69 -0.77 1.61 -0.68
CA CYS A 69 -2.01 2.09 -1.28
C CYS A 69 -2.01 2.00 -2.81
N HIS A 70 -0.88 2.29 -3.48
CA HIS A 70 -0.75 2.13 -4.94
C HIS A 70 -1.00 0.67 -5.35
N TYR A 71 -0.39 -0.28 -4.64
CA TYR A 71 -0.60 -1.71 -4.84
C TYR A 71 -2.08 -2.11 -4.65
N ALA A 72 -2.73 -1.60 -3.60
CA ALA A 72 -4.14 -1.89 -3.35
C ALA A 72 -5.06 -1.39 -4.47
N ILE A 73 -4.73 -0.25 -5.10
CA ILE A 73 -5.50 0.29 -6.22
C ILE A 73 -5.24 -0.53 -7.49
N ARG A 74 -3.98 -0.78 -7.84
CA ARG A 74 -3.57 -1.59 -9.00
C ARG A 74 -4.24 -2.97 -9.01
N ASP A 75 -4.33 -3.59 -7.84
CA ASP A 75 -4.92 -4.91 -7.67
C ASP A 75 -6.43 -4.88 -7.32
N LYS A 76 -7.08 -3.71 -7.36
CA LYS A 76 -8.53 -3.50 -7.12
C LYS A 76 -9.01 -3.97 -5.74
N GLN A 77 -8.18 -3.80 -4.71
CA GLN A 77 -8.40 -4.27 -3.34
C GLN A 77 -9.00 -3.18 -2.44
N GLN A 78 -10.24 -2.76 -2.73
CA GLN A 78 -10.91 -1.65 -2.04
C GLN A 78 -10.99 -1.79 -0.51
N SER A 79 -11.17 -3.02 0.00
CA SER A 79 -11.20 -3.28 1.44
C SER A 79 -9.85 -3.03 2.12
N ILE A 80 -8.75 -3.39 1.45
CA ILE A 80 -7.39 -3.15 1.95
C ILE A 80 -7.05 -1.66 1.84
N LEU A 81 -7.37 -1.02 0.72
CA LEU A 81 -7.23 0.43 0.55
C LEU A 81 -7.95 1.20 1.66
N SER A 82 -9.24 0.89 1.88
CA SER A 82 -10.04 1.53 2.92
C SER A 82 -9.45 1.32 4.31
N TYR A 83 -8.93 0.11 4.59
CA TYR A 83 -8.24 -0.16 5.84
C TYR A 83 -6.98 0.69 5.99
N LEU A 84 -6.11 0.72 4.99
CA LEU A 84 -4.86 1.49 5.05
C LEU A 84 -5.13 2.99 5.26
N LEU A 85 -6.07 3.58 4.50
CA LEU A 85 -6.48 4.98 4.67
C LEU A 85 -7.06 5.24 6.06
N SER A 86 -7.88 4.34 6.60
CA SER A 86 -8.41 4.44 7.97
C SER A 86 -7.33 4.38 9.05
N LYS A 87 -6.14 3.88 8.72
CA LYS A 87 -4.96 3.81 9.58
C LYS A 87 -3.95 4.93 9.35
N GLY A 88 -4.30 5.92 8.54
CA GLY A 88 -3.49 7.11 8.32
C GLY A 88 -2.48 6.97 7.19
N ALA A 89 -2.73 6.08 6.22
CA ALA A 89 -2.01 6.12 4.96
C ALA A 89 -2.25 7.48 4.27
N ASP A 90 -1.21 8.02 3.65
CA ASP A 90 -1.31 9.30 2.96
C ASP A 90 -2.09 9.16 1.66
N VAL A 91 -3.30 9.73 1.63
CA VAL A 91 -4.19 9.69 0.46
C VAL A 91 -3.62 10.49 -0.74
N ASN A 92 -2.69 11.41 -0.48
CA ASN A 92 -2.07 12.29 -1.48
C ASN A 92 -0.62 11.91 -1.77
N CYS A 93 -0.19 10.70 -1.37
CA CYS A 93 1.12 10.19 -1.80
C CYS A 93 1.20 10.12 -3.33
N ILE A 94 2.41 10.31 -3.84
CA ILE A 94 2.76 10.26 -5.26
C ILE A 94 3.90 9.26 -5.47
N ASN A 95 3.93 8.61 -6.61
CA ASN A 95 5.06 7.79 -7.06
C ASN A 95 6.16 8.65 -7.72
N GLU A 96 7.21 8.03 -8.25
CA GLU A 96 8.32 8.75 -8.93
C GLU A 96 7.87 9.48 -10.21
N ASP A 97 6.76 9.06 -10.84
CA ASP A 97 6.14 9.76 -11.97
C ASP A 97 5.28 10.96 -11.55
N GLY A 98 5.18 11.22 -10.24
CA GLY A 98 4.35 12.29 -9.68
C GLY A 98 2.85 11.94 -9.66
N GLU A 99 2.50 10.70 -10.03
CA GLU A 99 1.13 10.24 -10.06
C GLU A 99 0.64 9.97 -8.64
N SER A 100 -0.42 10.69 -8.24
CA SER A 100 -1.13 10.40 -6.99
C SER A 100 -2.02 9.14 -7.11
N LEU A 101 -2.46 8.62 -5.97
CA LEU A 101 -3.47 7.55 -5.91
C LEU A 101 -4.72 7.83 -6.76
N LEU A 102 -5.12 9.11 -6.88
CA LEU A 102 -6.27 9.50 -7.67
C LEU A 102 -6.00 9.40 -9.19
N HIS A 103 -4.76 9.65 -9.65
CA HIS A 103 -4.39 9.42 -11.06
C HIS A 103 -4.57 7.96 -11.44
N PHE A 104 -4.12 7.04 -10.57
CA PHE A 104 -4.28 5.60 -10.80
C PHE A 104 -5.76 5.23 -10.94
N SER A 105 -6.61 5.63 -9.99
CA SER A 105 -8.02 5.26 -10.04
C SER A 105 -8.76 5.86 -11.23
N THR A 106 -8.40 7.07 -11.68
CA THR A 106 -9.03 7.71 -12.85
C THR A 106 -8.53 7.11 -14.16
N ALA A 107 -7.23 6.82 -14.29
CA ALA A 107 -6.65 6.16 -15.46
C ALA A 107 -7.27 4.77 -15.73
N PHE A 108 -7.62 4.03 -14.67
CA PHE A 108 -8.32 2.74 -14.78
C PHE A 108 -9.85 2.86 -14.87
N GLY A 109 -10.42 4.06 -14.78
CA GLY A 109 -11.87 4.29 -14.75
C GLY A 109 -12.56 3.68 -13.52
N ASP A 110 -11.85 3.50 -12.42
CA ASP A 110 -12.36 2.93 -11.17
C ASP A 110 -13.08 4.00 -10.33
N PHE A 111 -14.37 4.17 -10.64
CA PHE A 111 -15.23 5.13 -9.95
C PHE A 111 -15.35 4.88 -8.45
N GLU A 112 -15.43 3.61 -8.02
CA GLU A 112 -15.60 3.27 -6.60
C GLU A 112 -14.32 3.58 -5.81
N THR A 113 -13.15 3.25 -6.36
CA THR A 113 -11.87 3.63 -5.74
C THR A 113 -11.71 5.15 -5.70
N SER A 114 -12.03 5.86 -6.79
CA SER A 114 -11.99 7.33 -6.82
C SER A 114 -12.87 7.93 -5.72
N LYS A 115 -14.06 7.38 -5.50
CA LYS A 115 -14.97 7.80 -4.42
C LYS A 115 -14.40 7.54 -3.03
N ILE A 116 -13.74 6.39 -2.82
CA ILE A 116 -13.04 6.11 -1.56
C ILE A 116 -11.97 7.18 -1.32
N LEU A 117 -11.10 7.44 -2.29
CA LEU A 117 -10.02 8.42 -2.19
C LEU A 117 -10.54 9.83 -1.89
N LEU A 118 -11.57 10.28 -2.60
CA LEU A 118 -12.21 11.59 -2.36
C LEU A 118 -12.82 11.68 -0.96
N ASN A 119 -13.43 10.62 -0.45
CA ASN A 119 -13.96 10.59 0.93
C ASN A 119 -12.85 10.73 1.99
N TYR A 120 -11.62 10.31 1.69
CA TYR A 120 -10.46 10.48 2.56
C TYR A 120 -9.68 11.77 2.28
N GLY A 121 -10.16 12.64 1.37
CA GLY A 121 -9.57 13.95 1.12
C GLY A 121 -8.48 13.97 0.05
N ALA A 122 -8.54 13.07 -0.93
CA ALA A 122 -7.68 13.13 -2.10
C ALA A 122 -7.81 14.48 -2.83
N CYS A 123 -6.67 15.09 -3.14
CA CYS A 123 -6.60 16.35 -3.84
C CYS A 123 -6.79 16.11 -5.35
N VAL A 124 -7.81 16.76 -5.91
CA VAL A 124 -8.17 16.64 -7.33
C VAL A 124 -7.29 17.44 -8.28
N SER A 125 -6.44 18.32 -7.75
CA SER A 125 -5.66 19.27 -8.53
C SER A 125 -4.15 19.09 -8.35
N LEU A 126 -3.69 17.92 -7.87
CA LEU A 126 -2.26 17.59 -7.82
C LEU A 126 -1.79 17.25 -9.23
N PRO A 127 -0.89 18.03 -9.86
CA PRO A 127 -0.34 17.66 -11.15
C PRO A 127 0.71 16.55 -10.98
N ASP A 128 0.78 15.63 -11.95
CA ASP A 128 1.91 14.72 -12.14
C ASP A 128 3.13 15.45 -12.73
N ASN A 129 4.19 14.69 -13.04
CA ASN A 129 5.42 15.24 -13.64
C ASN A 129 5.22 15.83 -15.05
N GLU A 130 4.16 15.45 -15.76
CA GLU A 130 3.79 16.02 -17.06
C GLU A 130 2.86 17.23 -16.94
N GLY A 131 2.41 17.56 -15.72
CA GLY A 131 1.48 18.64 -15.45
C GLY A 131 0.02 18.27 -15.63
N VAL A 132 -0.29 16.97 -15.77
CA VAL A 132 -1.66 16.45 -15.90
C VAL A 132 -2.27 16.30 -14.51
N THR A 133 -3.53 16.71 -14.36
CA THR A 133 -4.29 16.48 -13.13
C THR A 133 -5.09 15.18 -13.20
N PRO A 134 -5.44 14.55 -12.07
CA PRO A 134 -6.18 13.29 -12.06
C PRO A 134 -7.55 13.35 -12.74
N ILE A 135 -8.17 14.54 -12.74
CA ILE A 135 -9.47 14.85 -13.35
C ILE A 135 -9.32 16.01 -14.32
#